data_AF-A0A2V9J3R9-F1
#
_entry.id   AF-A0A2V9J3R9-F1
#
_cell.length_a   1.000
_cell.length_b   1.000
_cell.length_c   1.000
_cell.angle_alpha   90.00
_cell.angle_beta   90.00
_cell.angle_gamma   90.00
#
_symmetry.space_group_name_H-M   'P 1'
#
loop_
_entity.id
_entity.type
_entity.pdbx_description
1 polymer ?
#
loop_
_entity_poly.entity_id
_entity_poly.type
_entity_poly.pdbx_seq_one_letter_code
_entity_poly.pdbx_strand_id
1 'polypeptide(L)'
;MSAKFRSPLRRACTVCFLLVGATVSAGARPEGAGAASTRVVAVGDVHGAFPEFVTILERTGLIDPKLQWTGGSAVLVQTGDIPDRGPGTRAALDLLMRLEAQAEKQNGRVLALLGNHEVMTMTGDL
;
A
#
# COMPACT_ATOMS: atom_id res chain seq x y z
N MET A 1 66.67 -28.08 -35.76
CA MET A 1 66.93 -29.54 -35.70
C MET A 1 66.63 -29.97 -34.27
N SER A 2 65.38 -30.27 -33.88
CA SER A 2 64.65 -31.54 -33.99
C SER A 2 65.35 -32.75 -33.34
N ALA A 3 64.84 -33.18 -32.17
CA ALA A 3 64.57 -34.57 -31.74
C ALA A 3 64.28 -34.56 -30.22
N LYS A 4 63.01 -34.70 -29.78
CA LYS A 4 62.32 -35.95 -29.40
C LYS A 4 63.04 -36.79 -28.34
N PHE A 5 62.47 -36.82 -27.12
CA PHE A 5 62.52 -38.03 -26.29
C PHE A 5 61.19 -38.27 -25.55
N ARG A 6 60.87 -39.55 -25.41
CA ARG A 6 59.55 -40.15 -25.20
C ARG A 6 59.16 -40.23 -23.72
N SER A 7 57.85 -40.38 -23.50
CA SER A 7 57.15 -40.65 -22.24
C SER A 7 57.62 -41.96 -21.57
N PRO A 8 57.25 -42.23 -20.30
CA PRO A 8 55.95 -42.88 -20.07
C PRO A 8 55.19 -42.43 -18.80
N LEU A 9 53.86 -42.36 -18.96
CA LEU A 9 52.88 -43.02 -18.12
C LEU A 9 53.07 -42.98 -16.59
N ARG A 10 52.33 -42.08 -15.92
CA ARG A 10 51.77 -42.38 -14.60
C ARG A 10 50.30 -41.96 -14.55
N ARG A 11 49.46 -42.98 -14.64
CA ARG A 11 48.04 -42.94 -14.29
C ARG A 11 47.93 -42.48 -12.83
N ALA A 12 47.37 -41.30 -12.61
CA ALA A 12 46.77 -40.95 -11.34
C ALA A 12 45.34 -40.56 -11.64
N CYS A 13 44.45 -41.52 -11.41
CA CYS A 13 43.02 -41.33 -11.48
C CYS A 13 42.65 -40.39 -10.33
N THR A 14 42.62 -39.08 -10.59
CA THR A 14 42.07 -38.11 -9.65
C THR A 14 40.57 -38.32 -9.64
N VAL A 15 40.11 -39.19 -8.75
CA VAL A 15 38.71 -39.27 -8.33
C VAL A 15 38.42 -37.93 -7.66
N CYS A 16 37.81 -37.02 -8.41
CA CYS A 16 37.26 -35.78 -7.89
C CYS A 16 36.03 -36.18 -7.06
N PHE A 17 36.21 -36.39 -5.76
CA PHE A 17 35.08 -36.49 -4.83
C PHE A 17 34.49 -35.07 -4.71
N LEU A 18 33.56 -34.75 -5.61
CA LEU A 18 32.63 -33.63 -5.45
C LEU A 18 31.71 -33.98 -4.28
N LEU A 19 32.13 -33.65 -3.06
CA LEU A 19 31.21 -33.45 -1.95
C LEU A 19 30.38 -32.21 -2.27
N VAL A 20 29.28 -32.39 -3.00
CA VAL A 20 28.18 -31.43 -3.01
C VAL A 20 27.58 -31.49 -1.62
N GLY A 21 28.13 -30.70 -0.70
CA GLY A 21 27.46 -30.36 0.53
C GLY A 21 26.22 -29.56 0.14
N ALA A 22 25.07 -30.21 0.09
CA ALA A 22 23.80 -29.53 0.03
C ALA A 22 23.66 -28.74 1.34
N THR A 23 24.03 -27.47 1.31
CA THR A 23 23.62 -26.53 2.34
C THR A 23 22.11 -26.45 2.21
N VAL A 24 21.41 -27.09 3.14
CA VAL A 24 20.02 -26.74 3.40
C VAL A 24 20.09 -25.32 3.92
N SER A 25 19.91 -24.35 3.01
CA SER A 25 19.55 -23.00 3.39
C SER A 25 18.20 -23.14 4.08
N ALA A 26 18.21 -23.27 5.40
CA ALA A 26 17.03 -22.96 6.20
C ALA A 26 16.68 -21.55 5.78
N GLY A 27 15.62 -21.41 4.99
CA GLY A 27 15.22 -20.14 4.41
C GLY A 27 15.05 -19.15 5.54
N ALA A 28 16.09 -18.35 5.77
CA ALA A 28 15.99 -17.16 6.56
C ALA A 28 14.93 -16.34 5.83
N ARG A 29 13.72 -16.30 6.40
CA ARG A 29 12.80 -15.22 6.06
C ARG A 29 13.64 -13.96 6.18
N PRO A 30 13.66 -13.09 5.16
CA PRO A 30 14.23 -11.78 5.40
C PRO A 30 13.49 -11.25 6.63
N GLU A 31 14.15 -11.13 7.77
CA GLU A 31 13.73 -10.20 8.79
C GLU A 31 13.75 -8.88 8.05
N GLY A 32 12.56 -8.52 7.55
CA GLY A 32 12.41 -7.34 6.72
C GLY A 32 13.01 -6.20 7.51
N ALA A 33 14.06 -5.59 6.96
CA ALA A 33 14.44 -4.24 7.35
C ALA A 33 13.13 -3.46 7.42
N GLY A 34 12.68 -3.14 8.64
CA GLY A 34 11.27 -2.87 8.93
C GLY A 34 10.73 -1.88 7.93
N ALA A 35 9.98 -2.36 6.93
CA ALA A 35 9.31 -1.49 5.99
C ALA A 35 8.39 -0.64 6.86
N ALA A 36 8.60 0.68 6.86
CA ALA A 36 7.79 1.59 7.66
C ALA A 36 6.32 1.26 7.38
N SER A 37 5.59 0.81 8.40
CA SER A 37 4.21 0.36 8.24
C SER A 37 3.37 1.53 7.77
N THR A 38 2.81 1.44 6.56
CA THR A 38 1.90 2.47 6.06
C THR A 38 0.68 2.56 6.97
N ARG A 39 0.42 3.74 7.53
CA ARG A 39 -0.77 3.98 8.35
C ARG A 39 -2.00 4.04 7.46
N VAL A 40 -3.00 3.21 7.77
CA VAL A 40 -4.29 3.21 7.07
C VAL A 40 -5.39 3.58 8.06
N VAL A 41 -6.29 4.47 7.64
CA VAL A 41 -7.49 4.86 8.39
C VAL A 41 -8.69 4.60 7.48
N ALA A 42 -9.58 3.69 7.91
CA ALA A 42 -10.83 3.43 7.21
C ALA A 42 -11.98 4.13 7.95
N VAL A 43 -12.81 4.88 7.22
CA VAL A 43 -13.99 5.56 7.73
C VAL A 43 -15.22 5.00 7.02
N GLY A 44 -16.20 4.60 7.83
CA GLY A 44 -17.49 4.07 7.39
C GLY A 44 -18.39 5.09 6.69
N ASP A 45 -19.65 4.71 6.57
CA ASP A 45 -20.73 5.48 5.96
C ASP A 45 -20.86 6.87 6.62
N VAL A 46 -21.13 7.88 5.80
CA VAL A 46 -21.24 9.27 6.26
C VAL A 46 -22.67 9.77 6.17
N HIS A 47 -23.43 9.40 5.13
CA HIS A 47 -24.81 9.83 4.93
C HIS A 47 -25.04 11.33 5.19
N GLY A 48 -24.22 12.17 4.55
CA GLY A 48 -24.30 13.62 4.68
C GLY A 48 -24.00 14.20 6.07
N ALA A 49 -23.54 13.40 7.04
CA ALA A 49 -23.09 13.83 8.38
C ALA A 49 -21.69 14.49 8.32
N PHE A 50 -21.62 15.63 7.62
CA PHE A 50 -20.36 16.32 7.34
C PHE A 50 -19.59 16.76 8.61
N PRO A 51 -20.22 17.35 9.65
CA PRO A 51 -19.50 17.74 10.87
C PRO A 51 -18.85 16.56 11.59
N GLU A 52 -19.54 15.42 11.64
CA GLU A 52 -19.05 14.19 12.26
C GLU A 52 -17.90 13.60 11.45
N PHE A 53 -18.01 13.61 10.12
CA PHE A 53 -16.93 13.18 9.23
C PHE A 53 -15.66 14.03 9.44
N VAL A 54 -15.79 15.37 9.49
CA VAL A 54 -14.68 16.28 9.81
C VAL A 54 -14.07 15.95 11.16
N THR A 55 -14.90 15.73 12.20
CA THR A 55 -14.44 15.39 13.55
C THR A 55 -13.61 14.09 13.55
N ILE A 56 -14.02 13.08 12.79
CA ILE A 56 -13.26 11.82 12.65
C ILE A 56 -11.90 12.09 11.98
N LEU A 57 -11.88 12.85 10.87
CA LEU A 57 -10.66 13.16 10.15
C LEU A 57 -9.66 13.98 10.99
N GLU A 58 -10.14 14.95 11.78
CA GLU A 58 -9.32 15.72 12.70
C GLU A 58 -8.76 14.86 13.83
N ARG A 59 -9.59 14.04 14.49
CA ARG A 59 -9.16 13.15 15.59
C ARG A 59 -8.18 12.08 15.13
N THR A 60 -8.26 11.68 13.87
CA THR A 60 -7.32 10.74 13.26
C THR A 60 -6.08 11.43 12.68
N GLY A 61 -5.96 12.76 12.80
CA GLY A 61 -4.82 13.53 12.31
C GLY A 61 -4.65 13.48 10.80
N LEU A 62 -5.73 13.25 10.05
CA LEU A 62 -5.71 13.26 8.59
C LEU A 62 -5.88 14.69 8.04
N ILE A 63 -6.57 15.55 8.78
CA ILE A 63 -6.75 16.95 8.43
C ILE A 63 -6.48 17.90 9.61
N ASP A 64 -6.20 19.16 9.30
CA ASP A 64 -6.16 20.26 10.26
C ASP A 64 -7.53 20.99 10.39
N PRO A 65 -7.69 21.94 11.33
CA PRO A 65 -8.92 22.73 11.47
C PRO A 65 -9.29 23.61 10.27
N LYS A 66 -8.40 23.75 9.28
CA LYS A 66 -8.66 24.44 8.00
C LYS A 66 -9.06 23.45 6.91
N LEU A 67 -9.33 22.20 7.29
CA LEU A 67 -9.69 21.09 6.41
C LEU A 67 -8.60 20.75 5.37
N GLN A 68 -7.33 20.99 5.72
CA GLN A 68 -6.18 20.67 4.87
C GLN A 68 -5.55 19.36 5.30
N TRP A 69 -5.06 18.57 4.34
CA TRP A 69 -4.39 17.30 4.59
C TRP A 69 -3.13 17.47 5.45
N THR A 70 -3.09 16.73 6.55
CA THR A 70 -1.96 16.62 7.47
C THR A 70 -1.56 15.17 7.75
N GLY A 71 -2.21 14.20 7.09
CA GLY A 71 -1.96 12.77 7.26
C GLY A 71 -0.61 12.26 6.73
N GLY A 72 0.24 13.12 6.14
CA GLY A 72 1.52 12.72 5.56
C GLY A 72 1.35 11.62 4.52
N SER A 73 2.07 10.50 4.68
CA SER A 73 2.00 9.32 3.81
C SER A 73 0.88 8.33 4.18
N ALA A 74 -0.07 8.70 5.04
CA ALA A 74 -1.18 7.85 5.41
C ALA A 74 -2.13 7.60 4.23
N VAL A 75 -2.89 6.51 4.33
CA VAL A 75 -3.99 6.18 3.43
C VAL A 75 -5.32 6.36 4.16
N LEU A 76 -6.16 7.26 3.66
CA LEU A 76 -7.57 7.33 4.03
C LEU A 76 -8.36 6.40 3.09
N VAL A 77 -9.16 5.50 3.65
CA VAL A 77 -10.18 4.74 2.92
C VAL A 77 -11.55 5.21 3.39
N GLN A 78 -12.33 5.79 2.49
CA GLN A 78 -13.74 6.07 2.71
C GLN A 78 -14.54 4.94 2.05
N THR A 79 -15.38 4.25 2.80
CA THR A 79 -15.95 2.95 2.38
C THR A 79 -17.21 3.02 1.51
N GLY A 80 -17.63 4.21 1.07
CA GLY A 80 -18.89 4.43 0.35
C GLY A 80 -19.99 5.01 1.24
N ASP A 81 -21.19 5.21 0.68
CA ASP A 81 -22.36 5.78 1.36
C ASP A 81 -22.11 7.18 1.97
N ILE A 82 -21.55 8.06 1.13
CA ILE A 82 -21.43 9.50 1.39
C ILE A 82 -22.79 10.21 1.20
N PRO A 83 -23.56 9.98 0.11
CA PRO A 83 -24.88 10.57 -0.09
C PRO A 83 -25.95 10.10 0.90
N ASP A 84 -27.06 10.82 0.83
CA ASP A 84 -28.32 10.62 1.55
C ASP A 84 -28.44 11.12 2.98
N ARG A 85 -29.70 11.34 3.38
CA ARG A 85 -30.23 11.69 4.72
C ARG A 85 -29.77 12.99 5.38
N GLY A 86 -28.58 13.50 5.07
CA GLY A 86 -28.05 14.76 5.61
C GLY A 86 -27.81 15.84 4.54
N PRO A 87 -27.82 17.14 4.89
CA PRO A 87 -27.55 18.23 3.95
C PRO A 87 -26.07 18.35 3.55
N GLY A 88 -25.17 17.61 4.22
CA GLY A 88 -23.71 17.75 4.08
C GLY A 88 -23.07 16.96 2.95
N THR A 89 -23.82 16.20 2.15
CA THR A 89 -23.28 15.34 1.07
C THR A 89 -22.31 16.07 0.15
N ARG A 90 -22.72 17.23 -0.37
CA ARG A 90 -21.86 18.02 -1.27
C ARG A 90 -20.56 18.43 -0.59
N ALA A 91 -20.64 18.91 0.65
CA ALA A 91 -19.46 19.35 1.39
C ALA A 91 -18.50 18.18 1.67
N ALA A 92 -19.01 16.98 1.94
CA ALA A 92 -18.22 15.78 2.14
C ALA A 92 -17.50 15.34 0.85
N LEU A 93 -18.21 15.32 -0.29
CA LEU A 93 -17.62 15.02 -1.60
C LEU A 93 -16.56 16.07 -1.99
N ASP A 94 -16.89 17.36 -1.86
CA ASP A 94 -15.97 18.47 -2.14
C ASP A 94 -14.72 18.40 -1.23
N LEU A 95 -14.86 17.92 0.01
CA LEU A 95 -13.73 17.67 0.90
C LEU A 95 -12.88 16.50 0.41
N LEU A 96 -13.48 15.34 0.12
CA LEU A 96 -12.75 14.16 -0.37
C LEU A 96 -11.93 14.47 -1.63
N MET A 97 -12.55 15.13 -2.63
CA MET A 97 -11.87 15.53 -3.87
C MET A 97 -10.67 16.45 -3.61
N ARG A 98 -10.80 17.40 -2.67
CA ARG A 98 -9.69 18.29 -2.29
C ARG A 98 -8.58 17.54 -1.55
N LEU A 99 -8.94 16.67 -0.61
CA LEU A 99 -7.98 15.90 0.19
C LEU A 99 -7.19 14.92 -0.67
N GLU A 100 -7.81 14.30 -1.67
CA GLU A 100 -7.12 13.43 -2.63
C GLU A 100 -5.93 14.16 -3.28
N ALA A 101 -6.18 15.33 -3.87
CA ALA A 101 -5.13 16.14 -4.50
C ALA A 101 -4.06 16.65 -3.51
N GLN A 102 -4.38 16.78 -2.21
CA GLN A 102 -3.43 17.22 -1.19
C GLN A 102 -2.60 16.07 -0.63
N ALA A 103 -3.22 14.89 -0.45
CA ALA A 103 -2.56 13.70 0.04
C ALA A 103 -1.46 13.24 -0.91
N GLU A 104 -1.72 13.24 -2.22
CA GLU A 104 -0.74 12.86 -3.24
C GLU A 104 0.55 13.69 -3.16
N LYS A 105 0.44 15.00 -2.86
CA LYS A 105 1.60 15.90 -2.70
C LYS A 105 2.48 15.53 -1.51
N GLN A 106 1.97 14.75 -0.57
CA GLN A 106 2.67 14.30 0.64
C GLN A 106 2.92 12.78 0.65
N ASN A 107 2.79 12.12 -0.50
CA ASN A 107 2.85 10.65 -0.66
C ASN A 107 1.77 9.89 0.10
N GLY A 108 0.71 10.57 0.54
CA GLY A 108 -0.50 9.96 1.09
C GLY A 108 -1.48 9.58 -0.01
N ARG A 109 -2.58 8.92 0.36
CA ARG A 109 -3.68 8.59 -0.56
C ARG A 109 -5.04 8.77 0.10
N VAL A 110 -6.02 9.15 -0.70
CA VAL A 110 -7.44 9.09 -0.36
C VAL A 110 -8.10 8.12 -1.33
N LEU A 111 -8.73 7.08 -0.81
CA LEU A 111 -9.44 6.06 -1.57
C LEU A 111 -10.93 6.16 -1.21
N ALA A 112 -11.72 6.81 -2.04
CA ALA A 112 -13.17 6.84 -1.90
C ALA A 112 -13.78 5.68 -2.69
N LEU A 113 -14.40 4.74 -1.97
CA LEU A 113 -15.10 3.60 -2.55
C LEU A 113 -16.54 3.98 -2.91
N LEU A 114 -17.17 3.19 -3.77
CA LEU A 114 -18.59 3.33 -4.10
C LEU A 114 -19.40 2.41 -3.18
N GLY A 115 -20.31 3.00 -2.42
CA GLY A 115 -21.33 2.29 -1.65
C GLY A 115 -22.58 2.05 -2.50
N ASN A 116 -23.58 1.39 -1.91
CA ASN A 116 -24.83 1.15 -2.61
C ASN A 116 -25.61 2.45 -2.85
N HIS A 117 -25.51 3.44 -1.96
CA HIS A 117 -26.21 4.72 -2.14
C HIS A 117 -25.66 5.53 -3.32
N GLU A 118 -24.34 5.55 -3.54
CA GLU A 118 -23.78 6.16 -4.76
C GLU A 118 -24.28 5.46 -6.01
N VAL A 119 -24.25 4.13 -6.03
CA VAL A 119 -24.66 3.34 -7.20
C VAL A 119 -26.13 3.61 -7.52
N MET A 120 -27.02 3.49 -6.52
CA MET A 120 -28.45 3.77 -6.64
C MET A 120 -28.71 5.20 -7.17
N THR A 121 -28.01 6.19 -6.62
CA THR A 121 -28.10 7.59 -7.08
C THR A 121 -27.68 7.74 -8.55
N MET A 122 -26.59 7.09 -8.97
CA MET A 122 -26.08 7.18 -10.33
C MET A 122 -26.97 6.45 -11.35
N THR A 123 -27.62 5.36 -10.95
CA THR A 123 -28.50 4.57 -11.83
C THR A 123 -29.95 5.04 -11.83
N GLY A 124 -30.33 5.97 -10.94
CA GLY A 124 -31.70 6.47 -10.80
C GLY A 124 -32.63 5.50 -10.07
N ASP A 125 -32.07 4.64 -9.21
CA ASP A 125 -32.80 3.68 -8.36
C ASP A 125 -32.96 4.28 -6.95
N LEU A 126 -33.73 5.36 -6.86
CA LEU A 126 -33.94 6.17 -5.63
C LEU A 126 -35.16 5.72 -4.83
#